data_AF-A0AAE3VJP7-F1
#
_entry.id   AF-A0AAE3VJP7-F1
#
_cell.length_a   1.000
_cell.length_b   1.000
_cell.length_c   1.000
_cell.angle_alpha   90.00
_cell.angle_beta   90.00
_cell.angle_gamma   90.00
#
_symmetry.space_group_name_H-M   'P 1'
#
loop_
_entity.id
_entity.type
_entity.pdbx_description
1 polymer ?
#
loop_
_entity_poly.entity_id
_entity_poly.type
_entity_poly.pdbx_seq_one_letter_code
_entity_poly.pdbx_strand_id
1 'polypeptide(L)'
;MPIPQAILSVKRPVNTVVIAYGKDKRLFAVRQRIGCKNVEGRHIPVNGPTIGHIVDGHYVPLSSDAIHDVAFSCVDMKDWAGIIFSETVFSDILQELQAVYSADDSLAIYAISMLRVCTPGIKDFELKEAYDDSFLSELHPGIALSRNTVSRFLNNLGKACSRITLFMRNRTAKVGMDHHLLVDGTLKSDESRVNSLSDYSRKAITKGTRDISVLYAFDLEKMEPVCSKCFPGNMLDLTAYESFIRENGITSGIIVADKGFPADAAEPCFSERPELHYLNPIKRNSKLIETHHLLAFSAILMGREGVTFRKEKCIGKSKWLYSFRDAARAAKEEKDWLHRARKNSTYDLDSFREKQKSFGTVVLESDLDLAPEIIYKAYEDRWEIEIVMRYYKSACKFDETRVQDDYSVIGSEFCDFLATVLTFRLINAFDRAGLFEKMTFSKIMSVLRRAKKTRLPGEEWRLVKLNPTHVELLRKLGLLPKPEEPPKRKRGRPRKAVI
;
A
#
# COMPACT_ATOMS: atom_id res chain seq x y z
N MET A 1 -13.34 26.43 45.95
CA MET A 1 -14.44 27.33 46.36
C MET A 1 -15.77 26.60 46.23
N PRO A 2 -16.65 26.70 47.23
CA PRO A 2 -18.03 26.24 47.11
C PRO A 2 -18.78 27.06 46.03
N ILE A 3 -19.70 26.42 45.33
CA ILE A 3 -20.55 27.09 44.33
C ILE A 3 -21.50 28.05 45.09
N PRO A 4 -21.62 29.33 44.71
CA PRO A 4 -22.49 30.28 45.40
C PRO A 4 -23.94 29.80 45.44
N GLN A 5 -24.64 30.03 46.57
CA GLN A 5 -26.03 29.62 46.73
C GLN A 5 -26.95 30.25 45.67
N ALA A 6 -26.66 31.49 45.26
CA ALA A 6 -27.38 32.17 44.18
C ALA A 6 -27.36 31.37 42.85
N ILE A 7 -26.25 30.68 42.56
CA ILE A 7 -26.11 29.83 41.37
C ILE A 7 -26.83 28.48 41.57
N LEU A 8 -26.74 27.90 42.77
CA LEU A 8 -27.42 26.63 43.08
C LEU A 8 -28.95 26.77 43.09
N SER A 9 -29.48 27.97 43.35
CA SER A 9 -30.91 28.26 43.36
C SER A 9 -31.51 28.58 41.97
N VAL A 10 -30.69 28.69 40.92
CA VAL A 10 -31.19 28.97 39.55
C VAL A 10 -32.10 27.84 39.05
N LYS A 11 -33.30 28.19 38.59
CA LYS A 11 -34.28 27.24 38.02
C LYS A 11 -33.69 26.54 36.80
N ARG A 12 -33.68 25.20 36.81
CA ARG A 12 -33.06 24.32 35.80
C ARG A 12 -33.74 22.94 35.79
N PRO A 13 -33.51 22.07 34.78
CA PRO A 13 -34.08 20.74 34.72
C PRO A 13 -33.79 19.90 35.99
N VAL A 14 -34.77 19.07 36.37
CA VAL A 14 -34.65 18.13 37.49
C VAL A 14 -33.58 17.06 37.21
N ASN A 15 -33.03 16.43 38.25
CA ASN A 15 -31.93 15.44 38.15
C ASN A 15 -30.64 15.96 37.51
N THR A 16 -30.27 17.22 37.81
CA THR A 16 -29.04 17.85 37.33
C THR A 16 -28.09 18.20 38.47
N VAL A 17 -26.81 18.40 38.16
CA VAL A 17 -25.81 18.94 39.08
C VAL A 17 -25.12 20.14 38.44
N VAL A 18 -24.79 21.14 39.25
CA VAL A 18 -23.98 22.29 38.80
C VAL A 18 -22.52 22.00 39.14
N ILE A 19 -21.64 22.18 38.16
CA ILE A 19 -20.19 22.10 38.35
C ILE A 19 -19.54 23.45 38.02
N ALA A 20 -18.55 23.85 38.82
CA ALA A 20 -17.74 25.04 38.54
C ALA A 20 -16.48 24.67 37.74
N TYR A 21 -16.23 25.41 36.65
CA TYR A 21 -15.09 25.22 35.74
C TYR A 21 -14.47 26.57 35.33
N GLY A 22 -13.42 26.51 34.49
CA GLY A 22 -12.56 27.67 34.16
C GLY A 22 -11.45 27.90 35.17
N LYS A 23 -10.40 28.65 34.78
CA LYS A 23 -9.21 28.93 35.62
C LYS A 23 -9.60 29.49 37.01
N ASP A 24 -10.63 30.33 37.06
CA ASP A 24 -11.07 30.99 38.30
C ASP A 24 -12.32 30.36 38.94
N LYS A 25 -12.80 29.22 38.42
CA LYS A 25 -14.04 28.55 38.90
C LYS A 25 -15.29 29.45 38.89
N ARG A 26 -15.32 30.45 38.00
CA ARG A 26 -16.43 31.40 37.82
C ARG A 26 -17.46 30.98 36.77
N LEU A 27 -17.19 29.91 36.02
CA LEU A 27 -18.13 29.39 35.02
C LEU A 27 -18.88 28.18 35.58
N PHE A 28 -20.17 28.08 35.29
CA PHE A 28 -21.04 27.07 35.87
C PHE A 28 -21.72 26.25 34.77
N ALA A 29 -21.45 24.95 34.74
CA ALA A 29 -22.09 24.01 33.81
C ALA A 29 -23.10 23.15 34.54
N VAL A 30 -24.23 22.87 33.91
CA VAL A 30 -25.30 22.01 34.40
C VAL A 30 -25.18 20.66 33.70
N ARG A 31 -24.94 19.60 34.47
CA ARG A 31 -24.80 18.23 33.95
C ARG A 31 -25.98 17.38 34.37
N GLN A 32 -26.43 16.50 33.47
CA GLN A 32 -27.44 15.51 33.80
C GLN A 32 -26.87 14.45 34.75
N ARG A 33 -27.63 13.95 35.71
CA ARG A 33 -27.27 12.74 36.47
C ARG A 33 -27.71 11.51 35.68
N ILE A 34 -26.78 10.60 35.39
CA ILE A 34 -27.03 9.41 34.55
C ILE A 34 -27.05 8.10 35.34
N GLY A 35 -26.89 8.16 36.67
CA GLY A 35 -27.00 6.99 37.53
C GLY A 35 -26.34 7.19 38.88
N CYS A 36 -26.11 6.09 39.59
CA CYS A 36 -25.33 6.05 40.83
C CYS A 36 -24.31 4.92 40.78
N LYS A 37 -23.12 5.16 41.33
CA LYS A 37 -22.07 4.15 41.54
C LYS A 37 -21.95 3.91 43.03
N ASN A 38 -21.89 2.64 43.43
CA ASN A 38 -21.60 2.28 44.81
C ASN A 38 -20.10 2.34 45.06
N VAL A 39 -19.68 3.14 46.04
CA VAL A 39 -18.30 3.22 46.52
C VAL A 39 -18.35 3.09 48.03
N GLU A 40 -17.74 2.03 48.56
CA GLU A 40 -17.67 1.77 50.01
C GLU A 40 -19.04 1.82 50.74
N GLY A 41 -20.07 1.25 50.12
CA GLY A 41 -21.44 1.21 50.68
C GLY A 41 -22.23 2.52 50.55
N ARG A 42 -21.68 3.56 49.91
CA ARG A 42 -22.38 4.80 49.60
C ARG A 42 -22.70 4.90 48.10
N HIS A 43 -23.97 5.18 47.80
CA HIS A 43 -24.42 5.48 46.44
C HIS A 43 -24.05 6.91 46.04
N ILE A 44 -23.03 7.04 45.18
CA ILE A 44 -22.56 8.34 44.67
C ILE A 44 -23.17 8.59 43.28
N PRO A 45 -23.80 9.74 43.02
CA PRO A 45 -24.35 10.05 41.71
C PRO A 45 -23.24 10.17 40.64
N VAL A 46 -23.49 9.57 39.47
CA VAL A 46 -22.63 9.66 38.28
C VAL A 46 -23.15 10.77 37.38
N ASN A 47 -22.28 11.73 37.07
CA ASN A 47 -22.60 12.88 36.24
C ASN A 47 -22.41 12.53 34.76
N GLY A 48 -23.43 12.75 33.95
CA GLY A 48 -23.45 12.57 32.51
C GLY A 48 -23.04 13.83 31.75
N PRO A 49 -23.53 14.01 30.51
CA PRO A 49 -23.14 15.14 29.68
C PRO A 49 -23.63 16.48 30.27
N THR A 50 -22.97 17.57 29.87
CA THR A 50 -23.45 18.93 30.11
C THR A 50 -24.68 19.16 29.26
N ILE A 51 -25.75 19.66 29.87
CA ILE A 51 -27.03 19.96 29.21
C ILE A 51 -27.35 21.46 29.19
N GLY A 52 -26.45 22.30 29.72
CA GLY A 52 -26.57 23.74 29.68
C GLY A 52 -25.59 24.42 30.62
N HIS A 53 -25.63 25.74 30.65
CA HIS A 53 -24.77 26.58 31.47
C HIS A 53 -25.60 27.56 32.30
N ILE A 54 -25.05 28.05 33.41
CA ILE A 54 -25.64 29.17 34.13
C ILE A 54 -24.82 30.41 33.79
N VAL A 55 -25.46 31.35 33.10
CA VAL A 55 -24.88 32.62 32.64
C VAL A 55 -25.77 33.73 33.18
N ASP A 56 -25.16 34.73 33.83
CA ASP A 56 -25.86 35.90 34.40
C ASP A 56 -27.09 35.53 35.26
N GLY A 57 -26.97 34.47 36.08
CA GLY A 57 -28.04 34.01 36.97
C GLY A 57 -29.17 33.23 36.30
N HIS A 58 -29.06 32.93 35.01
CA HIS A 58 -30.08 32.20 34.24
C HIS A 58 -29.52 30.89 33.68
N TYR A 59 -30.34 29.84 33.69
CA TYR A 59 -30.01 28.58 33.03
C TYR A 59 -30.24 28.72 31.52
N VAL A 60 -29.18 28.49 30.76
CA VAL A 60 -29.19 28.47 29.29
C VAL A 60 -29.03 27.01 28.86
N PRO A 61 -30.08 26.37 28.31
CA PRO A 61 -29.99 24.99 27.83
C PRO A 61 -29.05 24.89 26.63
N LEU A 62 -28.32 23.79 26.52
CA LEU A 62 -27.68 23.39 25.27
C LEU A 62 -28.82 22.93 24.35
N SER A 63 -29.37 23.86 23.57
CA SER A 63 -30.36 23.55 22.54
C SER A 63 -29.72 22.67 21.46
N SER A 64 -30.45 21.67 20.95
CA SER A 64 -30.08 20.95 19.72
C SER A 64 -30.08 21.85 18.48
N ASP A 65 -30.80 22.98 18.56
CA ASP A 65 -30.85 24.05 17.55
C ASP A 65 -30.00 25.26 17.96
N ALA A 66 -29.16 25.14 19.00
CA ALA A 66 -28.21 26.20 19.33
C ALA A 66 -27.24 26.34 18.18
N ILE A 67 -26.95 27.58 17.77
CA ILE A 67 -25.80 27.87 16.92
C ILE A 67 -24.57 27.37 17.67
N HIS A 68 -24.05 26.23 17.25
CA HIS A 68 -22.83 25.67 17.81
C HIS A 68 -21.67 26.58 17.45
N ASP A 69 -20.68 26.69 18.34
CA ASP A 69 -19.43 27.32 17.96
C ASP A 69 -18.89 26.61 16.70
N VAL A 70 -18.28 27.37 15.80
CA VAL A 70 -17.69 26.84 14.56
C VAL A 70 -16.74 25.67 14.84
N ALA A 71 -16.08 25.68 16.00
CA ALA A 71 -15.19 24.61 16.47
C ALA A 71 -15.86 23.23 16.69
N PHE A 72 -17.19 23.19 16.87
CA PHE A 72 -17.97 21.97 17.02
C PHE A 72 -18.88 21.68 15.82
N SER A 73 -18.80 22.51 14.78
CA SER A 73 -19.61 22.33 13.57
C SER A 73 -19.10 21.14 12.76
N CYS A 74 -20.02 20.46 12.07
CA CYS A 74 -19.68 19.38 11.16
C CYS A 74 -18.95 19.91 9.92
N VAL A 75 -18.14 19.06 9.30
CA VAL A 75 -17.50 19.38 8.03
C VAL A 75 -18.52 19.28 6.91
N ASP A 76 -18.87 20.42 6.29
CA ASP A 76 -19.85 20.51 5.20
C ASP A 76 -19.21 20.52 3.80
N MET A 77 -17.91 20.29 3.70
CA MET A 77 -17.21 20.06 2.43
C MET A 77 -16.16 18.97 2.60
N LYS A 78 -16.31 17.86 1.88
CA LYS A 78 -15.47 16.67 2.05
C LYS A 78 -14.85 16.16 0.75
N ASP A 79 -13.65 15.61 0.86
CA ASP A 79 -12.97 14.87 -0.20
C ASP A 79 -13.77 13.61 -0.55
N TRP A 80 -14.15 13.47 -1.82
CA TRP A 80 -15.17 12.48 -2.23
C TRP A 80 -14.62 11.44 -3.20
N ALA A 81 -14.23 11.84 -4.41
CA ALA A 81 -14.02 10.88 -5.51
C ALA A 81 -12.91 9.86 -5.21
N GLY A 82 -11.80 10.29 -4.60
CA GLY A 82 -10.69 9.40 -4.25
C GLY A 82 -11.10 8.33 -3.24
N ILE A 83 -11.85 8.71 -2.21
CA ILE A 83 -12.36 7.77 -1.19
C ILE A 83 -13.36 6.81 -1.81
N ILE A 84 -14.38 7.32 -2.51
CA ILE A 84 -15.43 6.45 -3.07
C ILE A 84 -14.84 5.47 -4.07
N PHE A 85 -13.95 5.92 -4.95
CA PHE A 85 -13.32 5.01 -5.90
C PHE A 85 -12.43 3.98 -5.19
N SER A 86 -11.68 4.39 -4.18
CA SER A 86 -10.89 3.45 -3.37
C SER A 86 -11.77 2.41 -2.69
N GLU A 87 -12.93 2.81 -2.14
CA GLU A 87 -13.90 1.89 -1.54
C GLU A 87 -14.35 0.83 -2.55
N THR A 88 -14.65 1.22 -3.80
CA THR A 88 -15.13 0.29 -4.83
C THR A 88 -14.12 -0.78 -5.22
N VAL A 89 -12.82 -0.52 -5.06
CA VAL A 89 -11.75 -1.47 -5.43
C VAL A 89 -11.13 -2.17 -4.22
N PHE A 90 -11.49 -1.81 -2.99
CA PHE A 90 -10.77 -2.24 -1.79
C PHE A 90 -11.68 -2.85 -0.71
N SER A 91 -12.99 -2.74 -0.85
CA SER A 91 -13.96 -3.19 0.16
C SER A 91 -13.83 -4.67 0.56
N ASP A 92 -13.32 -5.53 -0.31
CA ASP A 92 -13.09 -6.96 -0.02
C ASP A 92 -11.99 -7.19 1.03
N ILE A 93 -11.01 -6.29 1.11
CA ILE A 93 -9.96 -6.36 2.15
C ILE A 93 -10.54 -6.21 3.55
N LEU A 94 -11.67 -5.52 3.70
CA LEU A 94 -12.33 -5.42 5.00
C LEU A 94 -12.78 -6.81 5.50
N GLN A 95 -13.27 -7.69 4.61
CA GLN A 95 -13.61 -9.06 4.99
C GLN A 95 -12.37 -9.90 5.29
N GLU A 96 -11.27 -9.70 4.55
CA GLU A 96 -10.00 -10.36 4.87
C GLU A 96 -9.46 -9.95 6.24
N LEU A 97 -9.58 -8.68 6.60
CA LEU A 97 -9.19 -8.15 7.92
C LEU A 97 -10.08 -8.73 9.03
N GLN A 98 -11.39 -8.77 8.82
CA GLN A 98 -12.36 -9.31 9.79
C GLN A 98 -12.19 -10.81 10.06
N ALA A 99 -11.50 -11.54 9.19
CA ALA A 99 -11.14 -12.94 9.44
C ALA A 99 -10.08 -13.10 10.55
N VAL A 100 -9.35 -12.03 10.90
CA VAL A 100 -8.22 -12.07 11.86
C VAL A 100 -8.25 -10.97 12.91
N TYR A 101 -9.03 -9.90 12.72
CA TYR A 101 -9.18 -8.75 13.61
C TYR A 101 -10.64 -8.53 13.99
N SER A 102 -10.86 -7.78 15.07
CA SER A 102 -12.21 -7.32 15.42
C SER A 102 -12.75 -6.36 14.35
N ALA A 103 -14.06 -6.13 14.31
CA ALA A 103 -14.66 -5.18 13.37
C ALA A 103 -14.06 -3.77 13.51
N ASP A 104 -13.90 -3.30 14.75
CA ASP A 104 -13.33 -1.97 15.04
C ASP A 104 -11.87 -1.86 14.61
N ASP A 105 -11.04 -2.86 14.93
CA ASP A 105 -9.63 -2.89 14.51
C ASP A 105 -9.51 -2.96 12.99
N SER A 106 -10.38 -3.75 12.34
CA SER A 106 -10.41 -3.89 10.88
C SER A 106 -10.72 -2.56 10.21
N LEU A 107 -11.72 -1.82 10.72
CA LEU A 107 -12.07 -0.49 10.21
C LEU A 107 -10.93 0.52 10.44
N ALA A 108 -10.25 0.48 11.58
CA ALA A 108 -9.11 1.35 11.84
C ALA A 108 -7.95 1.07 10.86
N ILE A 109 -7.56 -0.18 10.66
CA ILE A 109 -6.51 -0.59 9.70
C ILE A 109 -6.89 -0.18 8.28
N TYR A 110 -8.13 -0.48 7.89
CA TYR A 110 -8.68 -0.15 6.58
C TYR A 110 -8.64 1.35 6.30
N ALA A 111 -9.13 2.16 7.25
CA ALA A 111 -9.15 3.61 7.14
C ALA A 111 -7.74 4.23 7.06
N ILE A 112 -6.81 3.80 7.91
CA ILE A 112 -5.42 4.27 7.87
C ILE A 112 -4.80 3.97 6.50
N SER A 113 -5.01 2.76 5.98
CA SER A 113 -4.48 2.34 4.69
C SER A 113 -5.04 3.16 3.53
N MET A 114 -6.36 3.40 3.50
CA MET A 114 -7.00 4.25 2.48
C MET A 114 -6.51 5.70 2.53
N LEU A 115 -6.40 6.29 3.73
CA LEU A 115 -5.96 7.66 3.91
C LEU A 115 -4.52 7.86 3.46
N ARG A 116 -3.63 6.88 3.68
CA ARG A 116 -2.24 6.93 3.20
C ARG A 116 -2.12 6.99 1.67
N VAL A 117 -3.07 6.38 0.95
CA VAL A 117 -3.13 6.43 -0.53
C VAL A 117 -3.82 7.71 -1.02
N CYS A 118 -4.96 8.06 -0.42
CA CYS A 118 -5.74 9.22 -0.85
C CYS A 118 -5.05 10.55 -0.50
N THR A 119 -4.25 10.58 0.56
CA THR A 119 -3.48 11.74 1.03
C THR A 119 -1.98 11.37 1.13
N PRO A 120 -1.25 11.36 -0.01
CA PRO A 120 0.13 10.87 -0.05
C PRO A 120 1.08 11.62 0.89
N GLY A 121 1.71 10.87 1.81
CA GLY A 121 2.65 11.42 2.78
C GLY A 121 2.03 11.87 4.11
N ILE A 122 0.73 11.64 4.31
CA ILE A 122 0.02 11.95 5.56
C ILE A 122 0.74 11.36 6.78
N LYS A 123 0.98 12.17 7.79
CA LYS A 123 1.58 11.78 9.07
C LYS A 123 0.49 11.26 10.01
N ASP A 124 0.84 10.36 10.93
CA ASP A 124 -0.16 9.68 11.76
C ASP A 124 -1.02 10.64 12.62
N PHE A 125 -0.48 11.81 12.98
CA PHE A 125 -1.24 12.82 13.74
C PHE A 125 -2.28 13.59 12.90
N GLU A 126 -2.18 13.53 11.56
CA GLU A 126 -3.09 14.19 10.61
C GLU A 126 -4.26 13.27 10.20
N LEU A 127 -4.20 11.98 10.55
CA LEU A 127 -5.20 10.99 10.12
C LEU A 127 -6.62 11.32 10.57
N LYS A 128 -6.80 11.89 11.77
CA LYS A 128 -8.14 12.28 12.26
C LYS A 128 -8.77 13.35 11.38
N GLU A 129 -8.01 14.38 11.07
CA GLU A 129 -8.47 15.50 10.24
C GLU A 129 -8.78 15.01 8.83
N ALA A 130 -7.88 14.25 8.20
CA ALA A 130 -8.13 13.70 6.87
C ALA A 130 -9.33 12.74 6.81
N TYR A 131 -9.60 12.01 7.89
CA TYR A 131 -10.79 11.17 8.01
C TYR A 131 -12.07 12.02 8.11
N ASP A 132 -12.08 13.04 8.97
CA ASP A 132 -13.23 13.93 9.15
C ASP A 132 -13.54 14.74 7.89
N ASP A 133 -12.49 15.17 7.18
CA ASP A 133 -12.55 15.98 5.96
C ASP A 133 -12.85 15.17 4.69
N SER A 134 -13.06 13.86 4.81
CA SER A 134 -13.30 12.99 3.67
C SER A 134 -14.57 12.15 3.84
N PHE A 135 -15.08 11.66 2.72
CA PHE A 135 -16.26 10.79 2.70
C PHE A 135 -16.06 9.46 3.46
N LEU A 136 -14.85 9.16 3.91
CA LEU A 136 -14.57 7.98 4.70
C LEU A 136 -15.32 8.02 6.04
N SER A 137 -15.47 9.20 6.63
CA SER A 137 -16.26 9.40 7.86
C SER A 137 -17.77 9.32 7.64
N GLU A 138 -18.24 9.45 6.39
CA GLU A 138 -19.64 9.22 6.03
C GLU A 138 -19.91 7.73 5.76
N LEU A 139 -18.96 7.04 5.12
CA LEU A 139 -19.07 5.60 4.81
C LEU A 139 -18.94 4.74 6.07
N HIS A 140 -17.95 5.05 6.90
CA HIS A 140 -17.60 4.27 8.09
C HIS A 140 -17.52 5.21 9.30
N PRO A 141 -18.65 5.62 9.89
CA PRO A 141 -18.68 6.61 10.95
C PRO A 141 -18.05 6.11 12.26
N GLY A 142 -17.50 7.04 13.05
CA GLY A 142 -17.03 6.76 14.41
C GLY A 142 -15.62 6.16 14.55
N ILE A 143 -14.83 6.04 13.48
CA ILE A 143 -13.46 5.49 13.59
C ILE A 143 -12.56 6.42 14.43
N ALA A 144 -11.94 5.84 15.46
CA ALA A 144 -11.11 6.58 16.41
C ALA A 144 -9.68 6.79 15.89
N LEU A 145 -9.44 7.88 15.14
CA LEU A 145 -8.14 8.18 14.52
C LEU A 145 -7.36 9.35 15.17
N SER A 146 -7.67 9.69 16.43
CA SER A 146 -6.90 10.73 17.14
C SER A 146 -5.42 10.36 17.26
N ARG A 147 -4.52 11.35 17.30
CA ARG A 147 -3.06 11.15 17.40
C ARG A 147 -2.66 10.08 18.43
N ASN A 148 -3.18 10.20 19.65
CA ASN A 148 -2.84 9.27 20.74
C ASN A 148 -3.45 7.88 20.52
N THR A 149 -4.63 7.82 19.91
CA THR A 149 -5.30 6.56 19.58
C THR A 149 -4.51 5.82 18.51
N VAL A 150 -4.18 6.48 17.39
CA VAL A 150 -3.43 5.86 16.28
C VAL A 150 -2.06 5.39 16.74
N SER A 151 -1.31 6.23 17.45
CA SER A 151 0.02 5.85 17.94
C SER A 151 -0.03 4.59 18.81
N ARG A 152 -0.98 4.51 19.75
CA ARG A 152 -1.19 3.32 20.58
C ARG A 152 -1.67 2.12 19.75
N PHE A 153 -2.56 2.38 18.79
CA PHE A 153 -3.14 1.35 17.93
C PHE A 153 -2.08 0.67 17.08
N LEU A 154 -1.27 1.43 16.35
CA LEU A 154 -0.17 0.89 15.52
C LEU A 154 0.84 0.10 16.37
N ASN A 155 1.17 0.60 17.57
CA ASN A 155 2.03 -0.13 18.50
C ASN A 155 1.42 -1.48 18.93
N ASN A 156 0.14 -1.49 19.31
CA ASN A 156 -0.56 -2.72 19.70
C ASN A 156 -0.73 -3.68 18.52
N LEU A 157 -0.92 -3.16 17.31
CA LEU A 157 -1.00 -3.92 16.08
C LEU A 157 0.31 -4.68 15.82
N GLY A 158 1.45 -4.01 15.97
CA GLY A 158 2.75 -4.68 15.86
C GLY A 158 3.07 -5.65 16.99
N LYS A 159 2.60 -5.39 18.23
CA LYS A 159 2.66 -6.38 19.32
C LYS A 159 1.87 -7.64 19.00
N ALA A 160 0.77 -7.50 18.25
CA ALA A 160 -0.03 -8.61 17.75
C ALA A 160 0.49 -9.13 16.39
N CYS A 161 1.80 -9.19 16.19
CA CYS A 161 2.43 -9.61 14.92
C CYS A 161 1.97 -10.98 14.42
N SER A 162 1.58 -11.90 15.32
CA SER A 162 1.00 -13.19 14.93
C SER A 162 -0.27 -13.06 14.08
N ARG A 163 -1.09 -12.02 14.30
CA ARG A 163 -2.28 -11.73 13.47
C ARG A 163 -1.89 -11.16 12.11
N ILE A 164 -0.84 -10.34 12.05
CA ILE A 164 -0.28 -9.86 10.78
C ILE A 164 0.21 -11.06 9.96
N THR A 165 0.99 -11.96 10.57
CA THR A 165 1.47 -13.19 9.92
C THR A 165 0.30 -14.07 9.46
N LEU A 166 -0.75 -14.22 10.27
CA LEU A 166 -1.94 -14.97 9.87
C LEU A 166 -2.66 -14.33 8.67
N PHE A 167 -2.79 -13.01 8.65
CA PHE A 167 -3.34 -12.28 7.51
C PHE A 167 -2.52 -12.54 6.23
N MET A 168 -1.19 -12.44 6.32
CA MET A 168 -0.30 -12.72 5.18
C MET A 168 -0.45 -14.16 4.69
N ARG A 169 -0.49 -15.13 5.60
CA ARG A 169 -0.71 -16.56 5.29
C ARG A 169 -2.04 -16.82 4.60
N ASN A 170 -3.11 -16.16 5.05
CA ASN A 170 -4.42 -16.29 4.40
C ASN A 170 -4.40 -15.79 2.97
N ARG A 171 -3.55 -14.81 2.64
CA ARG A 171 -3.38 -14.30 1.27
C ARG A 171 -2.49 -15.20 0.43
N THR A 172 -1.36 -15.68 0.98
CA THR A 172 -0.47 -16.62 0.26
C THR A 172 -1.14 -17.96 0.00
N ALA A 173 -2.04 -18.42 0.87
CA ALA A 173 -2.83 -19.64 0.65
C ALA A 173 -3.77 -19.57 -0.57
N LYS A 174 -4.03 -18.37 -1.12
CA LYS A 174 -4.85 -18.16 -2.33
C LYS A 174 -4.00 -18.09 -3.60
N VAL A 175 -2.70 -18.29 -3.51
CA VAL A 175 -1.79 -18.30 -4.67
C VAL A 175 -1.91 -19.64 -5.38
N GLY A 176 -2.15 -19.61 -6.69
CA GLY A 176 -2.18 -20.82 -7.51
C GLY A 176 -0.78 -21.33 -7.80
N MET A 177 -0.64 -22.64 -8.03
CA MET A 177 0.65 -23.27 -8.32
C MET A 177 1.33 -22.72 -9.59
N ASP A 178 0.54 -22.24 -10.54
CA ASP A 178 0.98 -21.64 -11.80
C ASP A 178 1.20 -20.11 -11.72
N HIS A 179 0.97 -19.49 -10.56
CA HIS A 179 1.18 -18.07 -10.37
C HIS A 179 2.67 -17.72 -10.24
N HIS A 180 3.10 -16.62 -10.84
CA HIS A 180 4.45 -16.09 -10.71
C HIS A 180 4.51 -15.08 -9.56
N LEU A 181 5.24 -15.46 -8.50
CA LEU A 181 5.49 -14.61 -7.36
C LEU A 181 6.82 -13.89 -7.51
N LEU A 182 6.77 -12.59 -7.79
CA LEU A 182 7.97 -11.75 -7.76
C LEU A 182 8.37 -11.49 -6.31
N VAL A 183 9.60 -11.82 -5.94
CA VAL A 183 10.15 -11.52 -4.62
C VAL A 183 11.31 -10.55 -4.75
N ASP A 184 11.22 -9.43 -4.04
CA ASP A 184 12.27 -8.41 -4.00
C ASP A 184 12.28 -7.65 -2.66
N GLY A 185 13.44 -7.10 -2.34
CA GLY A 185 13.72 -6.37 -1.12
C GLY A 185 13.89 -4.88 -1.35
N THR A 186 13.26 -4.08 -0.49
CA THR A 186 13.42 -2.63 -0.53
C THR A 186 13.88 -2.07 0.81
N LEU A 187 14.89 -1.19 0.73
CA LEU A 187 15.33 -0.40 1.88
C LEU A 187 14.46 0.85 2.07
N LYS A 188 14.05 1.07 3.31
CA LYS A 188 13.31 2.25 3.79
C LYS A 188 14.12 2.90 4.91
N SER A 189 14.33 4.20 4.84
CA SER A 189 15.22 4.88 5.78
C SER A 189 14.61 4.92 7.18
N ASP A 190 15.42 4.62 8.18
CA ASP A 190 15.03 4.56 9.59
C ASP A 190 16.25 4.95 10.43
N GLU A 191 16.17 6.10 11.09
CA GLU A 191 17.23 6.61 11.98
C GLU A 191 16.92 6.42 13.45
N SER A 192 15.93 5.58 13.78
CA SER A 192 15.66 5.25 15.17
C SER A 192 16.87 4.57 15.81
N ARG A 193 17.18 4.91 17.05
CA ARG A 193 18.15 4.19 17.89
C ARG A 193 17.46 3.25 18.89
N VAL A 194 16.14 3.12 18.76
CA VAL A 194 15.28 2.43 19.72
C VAL A 194 14.89 1.04 19.23
N ASN A 195 14.67 0.88 17.92
CA ASN A 195 14.27 -0.40 17.35
C ASN A 195 15.46 -1.25 16.89
N SER A 196 15.23 -2.56 16.82
CA SER A 196 16.20 -3.56 16.36
C SER A 196 16.28 -3.71 14.84
N LEU A 197 15.42 -3.01 14.09
CA LEU A 197 15.35 -3.08 12.63
C LEU A 197 16.27 -2.03 11.95
N SER A 198 16.50 -0.89 12.60
CA SER A 198 17.30 0.22 12.08
C SER A 198 18.78 -0.10 12.18
N ASP A 199 19.41 -0.35 11.03
CA ASP A 199 20.85 -0.61 10.96
C ASP A 199 21.46 -0.08 9.66
N TYR A 200 22.78 0.06 9.62
CA TYR A 200 23.50 0.53 8.45
C TYR A 200 23.43 -0.51 7.34
N SER A 201 22.70 -0.16 6.28
CA SER A 201 22.54 -1.01 5.11
C SER A 201 23.73 -0.91 4.15
N ARG A 202 23.69 -1.70 3.08
CA ARG A 202 24.61 -1.55 1.92
C ARG A 202 24.62 -0.15 1.31
N LYS A 203 23.59 0.68 1.55
CA LYS A 203 23.50 2.06 1.04
C LYS A 203 24.12 3.09 2.00
N ALA A 204 24.53 2.69 3.20
CA ALA A 204 25.17 3.56 4.19
C ALA A 204 26.41 4.27 3.63
N ILE A 205 27.22 3.59 2.80
CA ILE A 205 28.42 4.18 2.18
C ILE A 205 28.07 5.41 1.32
N THR A 206 26.94 5.38 0.63
CA THR A 206 26.53 6.46 -0.28
C THR A 206 25.66 7.51 0.41
N LYS A 207 24.79 7.08 1.34
CA LYS A 207 23.76 7.95 1.94
C LYS A 207 24.08 8.41 3.35
N GLY A 208 24.92 7.69 4.08
CA GLY A 208 25.20 7.94 5.51
C GLY A 208 24.03 7.64 6.43
N THR A 209 22.99 6.92 5.96
CA THR A 209 21.77 6.62 6.72
C THR A 209 21.66 5.15 7.09
N ARG A 210 20.93 4.89 8.18
CA ARG A 210 20.38 3.59 8.57
C ARG A 210 19.03 3.37 7.91
N ASP A 211 18.71 2.10 7.72
CA ASP A 211 17.49 1.67 7.04
C ASP A 211 16.86 0.49 7.79
N ILE A 212 15.61 0.19 7.45
CA ILE A 212 15.03 -1.15 7.58
C ILE A 212 14.98 -1.79 6.19
N SER A 213 14.95 -3.13 6.14
CA SER A 213 14.65 -3.88 4.92
C SER A 213 13.21 -4.38 4.95
N VAL A 214 12.49 -4.24 3.84
CA VAL A 214 11.15 -4.80 3.69
C VAL A 214 11.13 -5.68 2.45
N LEU A 215 10.87 -6.98 2.64
CA LEU A 215 10.67 -7.92 1.54
C LEU A 215 9.20 -7.95 1.15
N TYR A 216 8.93 -8.01 -0.15
CA TYR A 216 7.59 -8.17 -0.71
C TYR A 216 7.51 -9.41 -1.61
N ALA A 217 6.35 -10.05 -1.61
CA ALA A 217 5.93 -10.97 -2.65
C ALA A 217 4.78 -10.34 -3.45
N PHE A 218 4.89 -10.31 -4.76
CA PHE A 218 3.91 -9.75 -5.68
C PHE A 218 3.45 -10.82 -6.67
N ASP A 219 2.14 -11.02 -6.80
CA ASP A 219 1.51 -11.98 -7.70
C ASP A 219 1.24 -11.28 -9.04
N LEU A 220 1.92 -11.75 -10.09
CA LEU A 220 1.82 -11.17 -11.44
C LEU A 220 0.43 -11.40 -12.06
N GLU A 221 -0.18 -12.55 -11.83
CA GLU A 221 -1.47 -12.92 -12.41
C GLU A 221 -2.58 -12.03 -11.85
N LYS A 222 -2.53 -11.73 -10.56
CA LYS A 222 -3.46 -10.81 -9.90
C LYS A 222 -3.04 -9.35 -9.99
N MET A 223 -1.79 -9.08 -10.39
CA MET A 223 -1.16 -7.75 -10.37
C MET A 223 -1.30 -7.07 -9.01
N GLU A 224 -0.96 -7.78 -7.92
CA GLU A 224 -1.17 -7.34 -6.54
C GLU A 224 -0.12 -7.89 -5.54
N PRO A 225 0.29 -7.10 -4.53
CA PRO A 225 1.09 -7.63 -3.41
C PRO A 225 0.34 -8.69 -2.60
N VAL A 226 1.01 -9.80 -2.30
CA VAL A 226 0.42 -10.92 -1.54
C VAL A 226 0.82 -10.87 -0.08
N CYS A 227 2.11 -10.65 0.21
CA CYS A 227 2.62 -10.49 1.56
C CYS A 227 3.86 -9.61 1.61
N SER A 228 4.18 -9.10 2.80
CA SER A 228 5.43 -8.41 3.08
C SER A 228 5.94 -8.71 4.49
N LYS A 229 7.24 -8.46 4.72
CA LYS A 229 7.83 -8.58 6.06
C LYS A 229 9.03 -7.67 6.23
N CYS A 230 9.17 -7.13 7.44
CA CYS A 230 10.29 -6.29 7.85
C CYS A 230 11.46 -7.14 8.38
N PHE A 231 12.66 -6.69 8.07
CA PHE A 231 13.94 -7.23 8.51
C PHE A 231 14.90 -6.09 8.86
N PRO A 232 15.95 -6.35 9.66
CA PRO A 232 16.99 -5.36 9.91
C PRO A 232 17.64 -4.82 8.63
N GLY A 233 17.97 -3.52 8.57
CA GLY A 233 18.50 -2.89 7.35
C GLY A 233 19.86 -3.40 6.88
N ASN A 234 20.65 -3.97 7.79
CA ASN A 234 21.92 -4.64 7.48
C ASN A 234 21.74 -6.10 7.03
N MET A 235 20.54 -6.66 7.17
CA MET A 235 20.26 -8.03 6.76
C MET A 235 20.30 -8.14 5.23
N LEU A 236 21.10 -9.08 4.73
CA LEU A 236 21.12 -9.39 3.32
C LEU A 236 19.82 -10.08 2.91
N ASP A 237 19.28 -9.70 1.76
CA ASP A 237 18.09 -10.32 1.15
C ASP A 237 18.20 -11.85 1.10
N LEU A 238 19.39 -12.35 0.73
CA LEU A 238 19.78 -13.77 0.75
C LEU A 238 19.48 -14.46 2.10
N THR A 239 19.82 -13.80 3.21
CA THR A 239 19.70 -14.35 4.57
C THR A 239 18.26 -14.27 5.08
N ALA A 240 17.50 -13.27 4.63
CA ALA A 240 16.09 -13.11 4.98
C ALA A 240 15.16 -14.07 4.21
N TYR A 241 15.62 -14.59 3.07
CA TYR A 241 14.77 -15.27 2.08
C TYR A 241 14.03 -16.50 2.63
N GLU A 242 14.71 -17.43 3.29
CA GLU A 242 14.07 -18.63 3.85
C GLU A 242 13.03 -18.27 4.91
N SER A 243 13.38 -17.39 5.85
CA SER A 243 12.46 -16.89 6.89
C SER A 243 11.24 -16.22 6.27
N PHE A 244 11.43 -15.43 5.22
CA PHE A 244 10.34 -14.77 4.50
C PHE A 244 9.34 -15.77 3.91
N ILE A 245 9.82 -16.81 3.21
CA ILE A 245 8.96 -17.85 2.62
C ILE A 245 8.24 -18.64 3.71
N ARG A 246 8.98 -19.15 4.71
CA ARG A 246 8.43 -20.01 5.77
C ARG A 246 7.40 -19.28 6.62
N GLU A 247 7.70 -18.07 7.06
CA GLU A 247 6.85 -17.38 8.02
C GLU A 247 5.58 -16.82 7.38
N ASN A 248 5.66 -16.30 6.15
CA ASN A 248 4.46 -15.89 5.40
C ASN A 248 3.67 -17.08 4.87
N GLY A 249 4.18 -18.31 4.97
CA GLY A 249 3.47 -19.50 4.50
C GLY A 249 3.26 -19.48 2.98
N ILE A 250 4.31 -19.12 2.23
CA ILE A 250 4.30 -19.27 0.78
C ILE A 250 4.50 -20.75 0.48
N THR A 251 3.45 -21.42 0.00
CA THR A 251 3.45 -22.88 -0.21
C THR A 251 3.20 -23.31 -1.64
N SER A 252 2.80 -22.39 -2.51
CA SER A 252 2.44 -22.65 -3.90
C SER A 252 2.88 -21.48 -4.77
N GLY A 253 3.11 -21.75 -6.06
CA GLY A 253 3.50 -20.76 -7.07
C GLY A 253 4.96 -20.89 -7.51
N ILE A 254 5.36 -20.04 -8.45
CA ILE A 254 6.70 -19.98 -9.03
C ILE A 254 7.37 -18.70 -8.56
N ILE A 255 8.32 -18.79 -7.63
CA ILE A 255 9.05 -17.60 -7.18
C ILE A 255 10.03 -17.16 -8.27
N VAL A 256 9.81 -15.97 -8.82
CA VAL A 256 10.70 -15.32 -9.79
C VAL A 256 11.45 -14.21 -9.08
N ALA A 257 12.74 -14.40 -8.83
CA ALA A 257 13.52 -13.44 -8.06
C ALA A 257 14.79 -12.99 -8.79
N ASP A 258 15.49 -12.00 -8.25
CA ASP A 258 16.75 -11.53 -8.78
C ASP A 258 17.95 -12.40 -8.27
N LYS A 259 19.19 -11.95 -8.54
CA LYS A 259 20.40 -12.68 -8.13
C LYS A 259 20.66 -12.64 -6.62
N GLY A 260 19.95 -11.79 -5.88
CA GLY A 260 20.01 -11.67 -4.42
C GLY A 260 19.27 -12.79 -3.69
N PHE A 261 18.38 -13.51 -4.37
CA PHE A 261 17.53 -14.56 -3.79
C PHE A 261 17.74 -15.93 -4.46
N PRO A 262 18.96 -16.50 -4.51
CA PRO A 262 19.21 -17.80 -5.12
C PRO A 262 18.39 -18.91 -4.44
N ALA A 263 17.97 -19.91 -5.23
CA ALA A 263 17.19 -21.04 -4.75
C ALA A 263 17.86 -21.79 -3.59
N ASP A 264 19.18 -21.99 -3.68
CA ASP A 264 19.98 -22.67 -2.65
C ASP A 264 19.84 -22.03 -1.25
N ALA A 265 19.53 -20.74 -1.16
CA ALA A 265 19.36 -20.04 0.12
C ALA A 265 18.01 -20.32 0.80
N ALA A 266 17.07 -20.92 0.09
CA ALA A 266 15.80 -21.40 0.62
C ALA A 266 15.51 -22.83 0.13
N GLU A 267 16.55 -23.63 -0.14
CA GLU A 267 16.43 -25.02 -0.62
C GLU A 267 15.49 -25.89 0.22
N PRO A 268 15.51 -25.82 1.57
CA PRO A 268 14.55 -26.55 2.39
C PRO A 268 13.10 -26.18 2.07
N CYS A 269 12.85 -24.93 1.65
CA CYS A 269 11.51 -24.49 1.33
C CYS A 269 10.95 -25.11 0.07
N PHE A 270 11.76 -25.22 -0.98
CA PHE A 270 11.38 -25.85 -2.25
C PHE A 270 11.34 -27.38 -2.13
N SER A 271 12.24 -27.96 -1.34
CA SER A 271 12.29 -29.42 -1.15
C SER A 271 11.09 -29.95 -0.33
N GLU A 272 10.62 -29.21 0.66
CA GLU A 272 9.51 -29.61 1.54
C GLU A 272 8.12 -29.33 0.93
N ARG A 273 8.03 -28.51 -0.12
CA ARG A 273 6.77 -27.98 -0.64
C ARG A 273 6.64 -28.26 -2.15
N PRO A 274 5.96 -29.35 -2.55
CA PRO A 274 5.98 -29.81 -3.93
C PRO A 274 5.29 -28.86 -4.93
N GLU A 275 4.46 -27.94 -4.47
CA GLU A 275 3.79 -26.93 -5.31
C GLU A 275 4.54 -25.59 -5.36
N LEU A 276 5.65 -25.46 -4.63
CA LEU A 276 6.46 -24.26 -4.61
C LEU A 276 7.68 -24.45 -5.51
N HIS A 277 7.72 -23.68 -6.59
CA HIS A 277 8.76 -23.74 -7.61
C HIS A 277 9.56 -22.44 -7.65
N TYR A 278 10.66 -22.45 -8.40
CA TYR A 278 11.50 -21.26 -8.53
C TYR A 278 11.98 -21.02 -9.96
N LEU A 279 12.26 -19.75 -10.23
CA LEU A 279 12.94 -19.26 -11.42
C LEU A 279 13.95 -18.20 -11.01
N ASN A 280 15.23 -18.56 -10.97
CA ASN A 280 16.29 -17.69 -10.48
C ASN A 280 17.37 -17.44 -11.53
N PRO A 281 17.94 -16.23 -11.58
CA PRO A 281 19.13 -15.97 -12.38
C PRO A 281 20.38 -16.47 -11.65
N ILE A 282 21.24 -17.19 -12.37
CA ILE A 282 22.55 -17.57 -11.86
C ILE A 282 23.60 -16.49 -12.16
N LYS A 283 24.67 -16.46 -11.36
CA LYS A 283 25.78 -15.53 -11.57
C LYS A 283 26.52 -15.86 -12.87
N ARG A 284 26.98 -14.83 -13.60
CA ARG A 284 27.70 -14.98 -14.89
C ARG A 284 29.05 -15.71 -14.76
N ASN A 285 29.58 -15.86 -13.54
CA ASN A 285 30.78 -16.63 -13.24
C ASN A 285 30.47 -18.03 -12.68
N SER A 286 29.23 -18.50 -12.78
CA SER A 286 28.86 -19.85 -12.33
C SER A 286 29.55 -20.91 -13.18
N LYS A 287 30.16 -21.92 -12.53
CA LYS A 287 30.79 -23.06 -13.20
C LYS A 287 29.80 -23.84 -14.08
N LEU A 288 28.50 -23.82 -13.74
CA LEU A 288 27.44 -24.43 -14.53
C LEU A 288 27.41 -23.93 -15.98
N ILE A 289 27.80 -22.67 -16.22
CA ILE A 289 27.81 -22.07 -17.55
C ILE A 289 28.82 -22.78 -18.46
N GLU A 290 30.01 -23.05 -17.94
CA GLU A 290 31.06 -23.76 -18.66
C GLU A 290 30.73 -25.25 -18.79
N THR A 291 30.35 -25.90 -17.68
CA THR A 291 30.02 -27.33 -17.62
C THR A 291 28.90 -27.73 -18.58
N HIS A 292 27.89 -26.88 -18.76
CA HIS A 292 26.75 -27.15 -19.63
C HIS A 292 26.79 -26.37 -20.95
N HIS A 293 27.92 -25.74 -21.29
CA HIS A 293 28.09 -24.96 -22.52
C HIS A 293 26.96 -23.95 -22.77
N LEU A 294 26.50 -23.26 -21.72
CA LEU A 294 25.26 -22.47 -21.75
C LEU A 294 25.35 -21.24 -22.67
N LEU A 295 26.54 -20.82 -23.10
CA LEU A 295 26.71 -19.71 -24.04
C LEU A 295 26.78 -20.17 -25.51
N ALA A 296 26.74 -21.48 -25.78
CA ALA A 296 26.63 -22.02 -27.13
C ALA A 296 25.15 -22.18 -27.48
N PHE A 297 24.50 -21.07 -27.86
CA PHE A 297 23.08 -21.00 -28.20
C PHE A 297 22.76 -21.90 -29.40
N SER A 298 21.66 -22.65 -29.30
CA SER A 298 21.29 -23.69 -30.27
C SER A 298 20.01 -23.39 -31.05
N ALA A 299 19.20 -22.42 -30.60
CA ALA A 299 17.93 -22.07 -31.21
C ALA A 299 17.60 -20.58 -31.09
N ILE A 300 16.65 -20.12 -31.92
CA ILE A 300 16.05 -18.78 -31.85
C ILE A 300 14.79 -18.87 -31.00
N LEU A 301 14.60 -17.90 -30.10
CA LEU A 301 13.40 -17.84 -29.26
C LEU A 301 12.21 -17.34 -30.08
N MET A 302 11.17 -18.15 -30.20
CA MET A 302 9.99 -17.78 -30.99
C MET A 302 9.25 -16.60 -30.36
N GLY A 303 8.82 -15.63 -31.17
CA GLY A 303 8.08 -14.46 -30.70
C GLY A 303 8.92 -13.36 -30.04
N ARG A 304 10.25 -13.48 -30.02
CA ARG A 304 11.20 -12.45 -29.54
C ARG A 304 12.33 -12.27 -30.56
N GLU A 305 12.29 -11.16 -31.29
CA GLU A 305 13.30 -10.86 -32.33
C GLU A 305 14.69 -10.67 -31.71
N GLY A 306 15.71 -11.25 -32.33
CA GLY A 306 17.10 -11.09 -31.90
C GLY A 306 17.47 -11.83 -30.60
N VAL A 307 16.62 -12.74 -30.12
CA VAL A 307 16.91 -13.56 -28.92
C VAL A 307 17.22 -15.00 -29.34
N THR A 308 18.40 -15.49 -28.96
CA THR A 308 18.80 -16.89 -29.09
C THR A 308 18.84 -17.55 -27.72
N PHE A 309 18.59 -18.85 -27.64
CA PHE A 309 18.57 -19.58 -26.38
C PHE A 309 19.24 -20.95 -26.43
N ARG A 310 19.49 -21.49 -25.24
CA ARG A 310 19.86 -22.89 -24.99
C ARG A 310 19.13 -23.36 -23.73
N LYS A 311 18.62 -24.59 -23.76
CA LYS A 311 18.00 -25.26 -22.61
C LYS A 311 18.76 -26.55 -22.33
N GLU A 312 19.09 -26.79 -21.07
CA GLU A 312 19.85 -27.97 -20.64
C GLU A 312 19.31 -28.51 -19.32
N LYS A 313 19.33 -29.83 -19.14
CA LYS A 313 19.07 -30.45 -17.84
C LYS A 313 20.37 -30.52 -17.05
N CYS A 314 20.35 -30.08 -15.79
CA CYS A 314 21.51 -30.17 -14.91
C CYS A 314 21.86 -31.64 -14.64
N ILE A 315 23.15 -31.98 -14.71
CA ILE A 315 23.61 -33.35 -14.42
C ILE A 315 23.64 -33.52 -12.89
N GLY A 316 23.01 -34.58 -12.38
CA GLY A 316 23.04 -34.94 -10.95
C GLY A 316 22.09 -34.16 -10.03
N LYS A 317 21.34 -33.17 -10.54
CA LYS A 317 20.26 -32.48 -9.82
C LYS A 317 19.00 -32.45 -10.68
N SER A 318 17.81 -32.55 -10.08
CA SER A 318 16.53 -32.38 -10.79
C SER A 318 16.26 -30.90 -11.04
N LYS A 319 17.03 -30.31 -11.96
CA LYS A 319 17.04 -28.87 -12.25
C LYS A 319 17.29 -28.60 -13.73
N TRP A 320 16.68 -27.55 -14.26
CA TRP A 320 16.79 -27.10 -15.63
C TRP A 320 17.49 -25.76 -15.72
N LEU A 321 18.31 -25.61 -16.74
CA LEU A 321 19.11 -24.41 -17.03
C LEU A 321 18.63 -23.83 -18.35
N TYR A 322 18.34 -22.53 -18.32
CA TYR A 322 17.86 -21.78 -19.48
C TYR A 322 18.80 -20.60 -19.71
N SER A 323 19.45 -20.57 -20.86
CA SER A 323 20.38 -19.51 -21.23
C SER A 323 19.84 -18.76 -22.42
N PHE A 324 19.85 -17.43 -22.34
CA PHE A 324 19.37 -16.56 -23.39
C PHE A 324 20.43 -15.52 -23.72
N ARG A 325 20.47 -15.11 -24.99
CA ARG A 325 21.23 -13.96 -25.46
C ARG A 325 20.33 -13.09 -26.31
N ASP A 326 20.20 -11.85 -25.88
CA ASP A 326 19.49 -10.79 -26.58
C ASP A 326 20.51 -9.90 -27.31
N ALA A 327 20.42 -9.85 -28.63
CA ALA A 327 21.35 -9.10 -29.48
C ALA A 327 21.30 -7.58 -29.22
N ALA A 328 20.13 -7.01 -28.93
CA ALA A 328 19.99 -5.60 -28.63
C ALA A 328 20.60 -5.26 -27.26
N ARG A 329 20.35 -6.10 -26.24
CA ARG A 329 21.02 -5.97 -24.93
C ARG A 329 22.53 -6.14 -25.06
N ALA A 330 23.00 -7.07 -25.90
CA ALA A 330 24.43 -7.27 -26.15
C ALA A 330 25.08 -6.01 -26.73
N ALA A 331 24.48 -5.41 -27.77
CA ALA A 331 24.98 -4.18 -28.37
C ALA A 331 24.98 -3.00 -27.39
N LYS A 332 23.97 -2.91 -26.52
CA LYS A 332 23.92 -1.89 -25.46
C LYS A 332 25.02 -2.09 -24.42
N GLU A 333 25.18 -3.31 -23.91
CA GLU A 333 26.25 -3.64 -22.96
C GLU A 333 27.64 -3.35 -23.53
N GLU A 334 27.85 -3.65 -24.82
CA GLU A 334 29.10 -3.36 -25.53
C GLU A 334 29.38 -1.86 -25.59
N LYS A 335 28.38 -1.06 -26.00
CA LYS A 335 28.47 0.40 -26.02
C LYS A 335 28.77 0.98 -24.64
N ASP A 336 28.07 0.50 -23.60
CA ASP A 336 28.24 0.98 -22.22
C ASP A 336 29.61 0.58 -21.64
N TRP A 337 30.12 -0.59 -22.03
CA TRP A 337 31.47 -1.01 -21.68
C TRP A 337 32.53 -0.11 -22.32
N LEU A 338 32.45 0.12 -23.63
CA LEU A 338 33.40 0.98 -24.36
C LEU A 338 33.35 2.43 -23.84
N HIS A 339 32.16 2.94 -23.53
CA HIS A 339 32.00 4.26 -22.92
C HIS A 339 32.72 4.36 -21.57
N ARG A 340 32.57 3.36 -20.69
CA ARG A 340 33.27 3.33 -19.39
C ARG A 340 34.78 3.17 -19.54
N ALA A 341 35.23 2.30 -20.45
CA ALA A 341 36.66 2.10 -20.73
C ALA A 341 37.31 3.40 -21.23
N ARG A 342 36.63 4.15 -22.10
CA ARG A 342 37.06 5.49 -22.52
C ARG A 342 37.10 6.48 -21.36
N LYS A 343 36.05 6.53 -20.54
CA LYS A 343 35.95 7.48 -19.41
C LYS A 343 37.06 7.27 -18.38
N ASN A 344 37.41 6.02 -18.11
CA ASN A 344 38.38 5.66 -17.07
C ASN A 344 39.79 5.41 -17.64
N SER A 345 39.99 5.53 -18.95
CA SER A 345 41.25 5.18 -19.63
C SER A 345 41.73 3.75 -19.35
N THR A 346 40.80 2.78 -19.30
CA THR A 346 41.08 1.37 -18.96
C THR A 346 40.81 0.41 -20.11
N TYR A 347 40.89 0.87 -21.37
CA TYR A 347 40.65 0.02 -22.53
C TYR A 347 41.77 -1.00 -22.69
N ASP A 348 41.39 -2.26 -22.85
CA ASP A 348 42.25 -3.38 -23.19
C ASP A 348 41.48 -4.34 -24.12
N LEU A 349 42.14 -4.79 -25.19
CA LEU A 349 41.49 -5.60 -26.23
C LEU A 349 41.12 -7.00 -25.74
N ASP A 350 41.98 -7.62 -24.93
CA ASP A 350 41.76 -8.98 -24.45
C ASP A 350 40.64 -9.02 -23.41
N SER A 351 40.65 -8.07 -22.47
CA SER A 351 39.55 -7.83 -21.51
C SER A 351 38.23 -7.55 -22.22
N PHE A 352 38.25 -6.75 -23.29
CA PHE A 352 37.06 -6.47 -24.10
C PHE A 352 36.51 -7.75 -24.75
N ARG A 353 37.37 -8.50 -25.46
CA ARG A 353 36.99 -9.75 -26.14
C ARG A 353 36.44 -10.78 -25.16
N GLU A 354 37.05 -10.90 -24.00
CA GLU A 354 36.58 -11.80 -22.95
C GLU A 354 35.19 -11.38 -22.46
N LYS A 355 34.96 -10.08 -22.27
CA LYS A 355 33.65 -9.61 -21.82
C LYS A 355 32.56 -9.74 -22.88
N GLN A 356 32.92 -9.55 -24.14
CA GLN A 356 32.03 -9.64 -25.29
C GLN A 356 31.34 -11.01 -25.41
N LYS A 357 32.02 -12.09 -25.02
CA LYS A 357 31.45 -13.45 -24.96
C LYS A 357 30.19 -13.56 -24.09
N SER A 358 30.03 -12.66 -23.11
CA SER A 358 28.94 -12.67 -22.13
C SER A 358 27.94 -11.51 -22.29
N PHE A 359 28.09 -10.68 -23.32
CA PHE A 359 27.20 -9.53 -23.49
C PHE A 359 25.79 -9.96 -23.88
N GLY A 360 24.81 -9.31 -23.25
CA GLY A 360 23.39 -9.57 -23.49
C GLY A 360 22.92 -10.94 -23.00
N THR A 361 23.74 -11.66 -22.23
CA THR A 361 23.39 -13.00 -21.75
C THR A 361 22.74 -12.97 -20.36
N VAL A 362 21.75 -13.84 -20.20
CA VAL A 362 21.15 -14.20 -18.92
C VAL A 362 21.03 -15.70 -18.85
N VAL A 363 21.39 -16.27 -17.71
CA VAL A 363 21.24 -17.69 -17.43
C VAL A 363 20.36 -17.83 -16.21
N LEU A 364 19.32 -18.63 -16.36
CA LEU A 364 18.29 -18.89 -15.39
C LEU A 364 18.30 -20.37 -15.02
N GLU A 365 17.82 -20.64 -13.83
CA GLU A 365 17.62 -21.98 -13.31
C GLU A 365 16.22 -22.14 -12.75
N SER A 366 15.65 -23.32 -12.95
CA SER A 366 14.33 -23.68 -12.43
C SER A 366 14.27 -25.17 -12.12
N ASP A 367 13.46 -25.55 -11.15
CA ASP A 367 13.07 -26.94 -10.89
C ASP A 367 12.01 -27.46 -11.88
N LEU A 368 11.41 -26.58 -12.69
CA LEU A 368 10.42 -26.93 -13.70
C LEU A 368 11.01 -27.10 -15.11
N ASP A 369 10.46 -28.07 -15.84
CA ASP A 369 10.73 -28.33 -17.25
C ASP A 369 9.74 -27.55 -18.14
N LEU A 370 10.00 -26.27 -18.38
CA LEU A 370 9.10 -25.37 -19.12
C LEU A 370 9.64 -25.00 -20.49
N ALA A 371 8.76 -24.49 -21.35
CA ALA A 371 9.18 -23.94 -22.63
C ALA A 371 10.06 -22.68 -22.42
N PRO A 372 11.16 -22.51 -23.18
CA PRO A 372 12.03 -21.34 -23.10
C PRO A 372 11.30 -20.00 -23.22
N GLU A 373 10.23 -19.94 -24.02
CA GLU A 373 9.38 -18.77 -24.21
C GLU A 373 8.67 -18.36 -22.92
N ILE A 374 8.18 -19.34 -22.16
CA ILE A 374 7.52 -19.13 -20.86
C ILE A 374 8.53 -18.59 -19.86
N ILE A 375 9.69 -19.24 -19.77
CA ILE A 375 10.78 -18.85 -18.86
C ILE A 375 11.29 -17.44 -19.15
N TYR A 376 11.53 -17.12 -20.42
CA TYR A 376 12.01 -15.80 -20.82
C TYR A 376 10.99 -14.72 -20.47
N LYS A 377 9.70 -14.96 -20.78
CA LYS A 377 8.61 -14.04 -20.47
C LYS A 377 8.49 -13.82 -18.96
N ALA A 378 8.42 -14.89 -18.16
CA ALA A 378 8.34 -14.78 -16.70
C ALA A 378 9.49 -13.95 -16.10
N TYR A 379 10.71 -14.13 -16.62
CA TYR A 379 11.86 -13.35 -16.16
C TYR A 379 11.87 -11.90 -16.69
N GLU A 380 11.28 -11.63 -17.84
CA GLU A 380 11.08 -10.29 -18.37
C GLU A 380 10.06 -9.52 -17.52
N ASP A 381 8.93 -10.17 -17.20
CA ASP A 381 7.85 -9.64 -16.36
C ASP A 381 8.30 -9.40 -14.91
N ARG A 382 9.43 -9.99 -14.48
CA ARG A 382 10.10 -9.66 -13.20
C ARG A 382 10.34 -8.16 -13.04
N TRP A 383 10.53 -7.41 -14.13
CA TRP A 383 10.70 -5.94 -14.05
C TRP A 383 9.51 -5.22 -13.40
N GLU A 384 8.32 -5.81 -13.39
CA GLU A 384 7.14 -5.24 -12.73
C GLU A 384 7.36 -5.01 -11.23
N ILE A 385 8.20 -5.81 -10.56
CA ILE A 385 8.49 -5.56 -9.14
C ILE A 385 9.25 -4.26 -8.93
N GLU A 386 10.08 -3.81 -9.87
CA GLU A 386 10.75 -2.51 -9.76
C GLU A 386 9.74 -1.37 -9.86
N ILE A 387 8.67 -1.57 -10.63
CA ILE A 387 7.54 -0.65 -10.72
C ILE A 387 6.77 -0.66 -9.39
N VAL A 388 6.52 -1.83 -8.79
CA VAL A 388 5.96 -1.99 -7.43
C VAL A 388 6.75 -1.20 -6.39
N MET A 389 8.06 -1.43 -6.31
CA MET A 389 8.91 -0.74 -5.35
C MET A 389 8.98 0.77 -5.60
N ARG A 390 8.87 1.21 -6.86
CA ARG A 390 8.80 2.63 -7.21
C ARG A 390 7.49 3.27 -6.76
N TYR A 391 6.36 2.60 -6.96
CA TYR A 391 5.07 3.09 -6.47
C TYR A 391 5.02 3.14 -4.95
N TYR A 392 5.49 2.08 -4.28
CA TYR A 392 5.65 2.02 -2.83
C TYR A 392 6.37 3.27 -2.29
N LYS A 393 7.55 3.59 -2.85
CA LYS A 393 8.33 4.74 -2.39
C LYS A 393 7.76 6.07 -2.81
N SER A 394 7.50 6.28 -4.10
CA SER A 394 7.25 7.62 -4.63
C SER A 394 5.78 8.01 -4.61
N ALA A 395 4.87 7.08 -4.92
CA ALA A 395 3.45 7.38 -4.96
C ALA A 395 2.84 7.43 -3.56
N CYS A 396 3.22 6.49 -2.70
CA CYS A 396 2.74 6.44 -1.31
C CYS A 396 3.60 7.26 -0.33
N LYS A 397 4.83 7.64 -0.72
CA LYS A 397 5.82 8.31 0.15
C LYS A 397 6.19 7.46 1.37
N PHE A 398 6.46 6.19 1.12
CA PHE A 398 6.90 5.18 2.10
C PHE A 398 8.41 4.95 2.06
N ASP A 399 9.20 5.97 1.76
CA ASP A 399 10.65 5.91 1.70
C ASP A 399 11.35 6.06 3.06
N GLU A 400 10.62 6.48 4.10
CA GLU A 400 11.09 6.62 5.49
C GLU A 400 10.10 6.02 6.51
N THR A 401 10.59 5.45 7.60
CA THR A 401 9.76 5.14 8.78
C THR A 401 9.49 6.42 9.56
N ARG A 402 8.36 6.46 10.28
CA ARG A 402 7.90 7.66 11.02
C ARG A 402 7.66 7.39 12.50
N VAL A 403 8.15 6.25 12.96
CA VAL A 403 7.91 5.66 14.28
C VAL A 403 9.23 5.10 14.80
N GLN A 404 9.35 4.98 16.12
CA GLN A 404 10.65 4.73 16.74
C GLN A 404 10.87 3.28 17.16
N ASP A 405 9.90 2.64 17.82
CA ASP A 405 10.07 1.28 18.36
C ASP A 405 9.64 0.19 17.36
N ASP A 406 10.11 -1.05 17.56
CA ASP A 406 9.89 -2.19 16.69
C ASP A 406 8.42 -2.45 16.38
N TYR A 407 7.57 -2.42 17.42
CA TYR A 407 6.16 -2.75 17.26
C TYR A 407 5.45 -1.67 16.45
N SER A 408 5.75 -0.40 16.69
CA SER A 408 5.17 0.68 15.88
C SER A 408 5.63 0.60 14.42
N VAL A 409 6.90 0.24 14.16
CA VAL A 409 7.38 -0.01 12.78
C VAL A 409 6.57 -1.14 12.14
N ILE A 410 6.49 -2.30 12.77
CA ILE A 410 5.76 -3.47 12.24
C ILE A 410 4.28 -3.15 11.98
N GLY A 411 3.61 -2.51 12.94
CA GLY A 411 2.19 -2.14 12.79
C GLY A 411 1.96 -1.09 11.70
N SER A 412 2.87 -0.12 11.57
CA SER A 412 2.80 0.87 10.48
C SER A 412 3.07 0.23 9.12
N GLU A 413 4.07 -0.64 8.99
CA GLU A 413 4.39 -1.32 7.73
C GLU A 413 3.26 -2.24 7.27
N PHE A 414 2.47 -2.81 8.19
CA PHE A 414 1.28 -3.56 7.82
C PHE A 414 0.21 -2.68 7.15
N CYS A 415 -0.02 -1.47 7.66
CA CYS A 415 -0.90 -0.51 6.99
C CYS A 415 -0.30 -0.01 5.67
N ASP A 416 1.03 0.12 5.57
CA ASP A 416 1.71 0.47 4.31
C ASP A 416 1.60 -0.64 3.26
N PHE A 417 1.65 -1.92 3.69
CA PHE A 417 1.39 -3.06 2.82
C PHE A 417 -0.02 -2.97 2.21
N LEU A 418 -1.04 -2.75 3.03
CA LEU A 418 -2.42 -2.62 2.58
C LEU A 418 -2.65 -1.38 1.69
N ALA A 419 -1.99 -0.26 1.99
CA ALA A 419 -1.96 0.91 1.12
C ALA A 419 -1.31 0.59 -0.24
N THR A 420 -0.30 -0.28 -0.27
CA THR A 420 0.34 -0.75 -1.50
C THR A 420 -0.61 -1.64 -2.30
N VAL A 421 -1.34 -2.54 -1.64
CA VAL A 421 -2.42 -3.33 -2.26
C VAL A 421 -3.45 -2.42 -2.92
N LEU A 422 -3.99 -1.44 -2.18
CA LEU A 422 -4.94 -0.46 -2.74
C LEU A 422 -4.35 0.29 -3.93
N THR A 423 -3.09 0.72 -3.85
CA THR A 423 -2.41 1.44 -4.94
C THR A 423 -2.35 0.60 -6.22
N PHE A 424 -2.04 -0.69 -6.12
CA PHE A 424 -2.01 -1.60 -7.26
C PHE A 424 -3.40 -1.86 -7.86
N ARG A 425 -4.42 -1.98 -7.02
CA ARG A 425 -5.80 -2.07 -7.49
C ARG A 425 -6.26 -0.82 -8.21
N LEU A 426 -5.88 0.36 -7.73
CA LEU A 426 -6.13 1.63 -8.42
C LEU A 426 -5.41 1.68 -9.78
N ILE A 427 -4.15 1.25 -9.85
CA ILE A 427 -3.39 1.16 -11.10
C ILE A 427 -4.14 0.26 -12.09
N ASN A 428 -4.50 -0.94 -11.69
CA ASN A 428 -5.24 -1.88 -12.55
C ASN A 428 -6.57 -1.30 -13.02
N ALA A 429 -7.29 -0.60 -12.14
CA ALA A 429 -8.56 0.03 -12.50
C ALA A 429 -8.39 1.23 -13.46
N PHE A 430 -7.34 2.04 -13.27
CA PHE A 430 -7.02 3.16 -14.17
C PHE A 430 -6.56 2.69 -15.55
N ASP A 431 -5.80 1.59 -15.60
CA ASP A 431 -5.37 0.97 -16.84
C ASP A 431 -6.56 0.44 -17.64
N ARG A 432 -7.45 -0.32 -16.99
CA ARG A 432 -8.72 -0.80 -17.60
C ARG A 432 -9.62 0.33 -18.10
N ALA A 433 -9.56 1.50 -17.48
CA ALA A 433 -10.29 2.70 -17.92
C ALA A 433 -9.58 3.50 -19.04
N GLY A 434 -8.40 3.03 -19.49
CA GLY A 434 -7.59 3.68 -20.53
C GLY A 434 -7.11 5.07 -20.12
N LEU A 435 -6.82 5.28 -18.82
CA LEU A 435 -6.40 6.60 -18.31
C LEU A 435 -4.89 6.84 -18.48
N PHE A 436 -4.09 5.78 -18.44
CA PHE A 436 -2.62 5.90 -18.57
C PHE A 436 -2.14 6.33 -19.95
N GLU A 437 -2.99 6.24 -20.99
CA GLU A 437 -2.70 6.79 -22.32
C GLU A 437 -2.43 8.30 -22.31
N LYS A 438 -3.01 9.03 -21.33
CA LYS A 438 -2.99 10.49 -21.31
C LYS A 438 -2.47 11.08 -19.99
N MET A 439 -2.49 10.31 -18.91
CA MET A 439 -2.26 10.84 -17.57
C MET A 439 -1.41 9.88 -16.74
N THR A 440 -0.52 10.42 -15.93
CA THR A 440 0.21 9.64 -14.94
C THR A 440 -0.68 9.32 -13.73
N PHE A 441 -0.33 8.28 -12.97
CA PHE A 441 -1.02 7.94 -11.72
C PHE A 441 -1.21 9.15 -10.79
N SER A 442 -0.13 9.91 -10.54
CA SER A 442 -0.16 11.11 -9.69
C SER A 442 -1.13 12.17 -10.22
N LYS A 443 -1.23 12.33 -11.55
CA LYS A 443 -2.16 13.26 -12.17
C LYS A 443 -3.61 12.80 -12.01
N ILE A 444 -3.91 11.50 -12.17
CA ILE A 444 -5.24 10.92 -11.96
C ILE A 444 -5.66 11.11 -10.49
N MET A 445 -4.81 10.72 -9.54
CA MET A 445 -5.06 10.91 -8.10
C MET A 445 -5.25 12.38 -7.72
N SER A 446 -4.52 13.30 -8.37
CA SER A 446 -4.72 14.74 -8.18
C SER A 446 -6.08 15.24 -8.67
N VAL A 447 -6.67 14.63 -9.71
CA VAL A 447 -8.04 14.94 -10.13
C VAL A 447 -9.04 14.41 -9.12
N LEU A 448 -8.86 13.18 -8.63
CA LEU A 448 -9.71 12.57 -7.61
C LEU A 448 -9.73 13.38 -6.31
N ARG A 449 -8.58 13.88 -5.84
CA ARG A 449 -8.49 14.78 -4.67
C ARG A 449 -9.21 16.12 -4.86
N ARG A 450 -9.31 16.63 -6.09
CA ARG A 450 -10.01 17.89 -6.37
C ARG A 450 -11.53 17.74 -6.35
N ALA A 451 -12.03 16.52 -6.53
CA ALA A 451 -13.46 16.24 -6.59
C ALA A 451 -14.02 16.08 -5.17
N LYS A 452 -14.58 17.18 -4.66
CA LYS A 452 -15.21 17.29 -3.34
C LYS A 452 -16.72 17.35 -3.46
N LYS A 453 -17.44 16.92 -2.43
CA LYS A 453 -18.86 17.27 -2.27
C LYS A 453 -19.03 18.26 -1.13
N THR A 454 -20.07 19.09 -1.23
CA THR A 454 -20.47 20.03 -0.19
C THR A 454 -21.93 19.83 0.16
N ARG A 455 -22.29 20.07 1.42
CA ARG A 455 -23.64 20.03 1.93
C ARG A 455 -24.07 21.45 2.28
N LEU A 456 -25.08 21.96 1.57
CA LEU A 456 -25.67 23.26 1.89
C LEU A 456 -26.73 23.09 2.99
N PRO A 457 -27.11 24.17 3.72
CA PRO A 457 -28.11 24.09 4.77
C PRO A 457 -29.42 23.45 4.27
N GLY A 458 -29.82 22.33 4.90
CA GLY A 458 -31.05 21.61 4.56
C GLY A 458 -31.01 20.80 3.26
N GLU A 459 -29.83 20.63 2.64
CA GLU A 459 -29.67 19.87 1.40
C GLU A 459 -28.82 18.61 1.57
N GLU A 460 -28.92 17.70 0.59
CA GLU A 460 -28.03 16.56 0.43
C GLU A 460 -26.65 16.96 -0.09
N TRP A 461 -25.68 16.05 0.02
CA TRP A 461 -24.32 16.24 -0.50
C TRP A 461 -24.30 16.43 -2.03
N ARG A 462 -23.82 17.58 -2.50
CA ARG A 462 -23.70 17.95 -3.91
C ARG A 462 -22.25 18.04 -4.38
N LEU A 463 -21.98 17.57 -5.59
CA LEU A 463 -20.64 17.68 -6.20
C LEU A 463 -20.28 19.15 -6.44
N VAL A 464 -19.12 19.57 -5.93
CA VAL A 464 -18.54 20.88 -6.26
C VAL A 464 -18.20 20.92 -7.74
N LYS A 465 -18.48 22.04 -8.41
CA LYS A 465 -18.29 22.19 -9.87
C LYS A 465 -16.84 21.89 -10.27
N LEU A 466 -16.66 21.03 -11.28
CA LEU A 466 -15.37 20.62 -11.82
C LEU A 466 -15.20 21.04 -13.28
N ASN A 467 -13.94 21.08 -13.74
CA ASN A 467 -13.63 21.24 -15.17
C ASN A 467 -14.20 20.05 -15.97
N PRO A 468 -14.78 20.27 -17.17
CA PRO A 468 -15.29 19.19 -18.04
C PRO A 468 -14.34 18.00 -18.22
N THR A 469 -13.03 18.25 -18.33
CA THR A 469 -12.02 17.18 -18.45
C THR A 469 -11.93 16.29 -17.21
N HIS A 470 -12.09 16.87 -16.02
CA HIS A 470 -12.14 16.11 -14.76
C HIS A 470 -13.46 15.34 -14.64
N VAL A 471 -14.57 15.94 -15.06
CA VAL A 471 -15.88 15.26 -15.07
C VAL A 471 -15.83 14.01 -15.96
N GLU A 472 -15.20 14.11 -17.13
CA GLU A 472 -15.06 12.97 -18.04
C GLU A 472 -14.20 11.84 -17.44
N LEU A 473 -13.12 12.20 -16.73
CA LEU A 473 -12.34 11.23 -15.97
C LEU A 473 -13.20 10.51 -14.91
N LEU A 474 -14.00 11.26 -14.15
CA LEU A 474 -14.88 10.66 -13.13
C LEU A 474 -15.93 9.73 -13.75
N ARG A 475 -16.46 10.04 -14.94
CA ARG A 475 -17.38 9.17 -15.68
C ARG A 475 -16.70 7.89 -16.17
N LYS A 476 -15.47 7.97 -16.67
CA LYS A 476 -14.68 6.80 -17.05
C LYS A 476 -14.47 5.84 -15.88
N LEU A 477 -14.31 6.40 -14.68
CA LEU A 477 -14.19 5.64 -13.43
C LEU A 477 -15.53 5.21 -12.82
N GLY A 478 -16.66 5.49 -13.49
CA GLY A 478 -17.99 5.10 -13.00
C GLY A 478 -18.49 5.89 -11.79
N LEU A 479 -17.81 6.98 -11.40
CA LEU A 479 -18.19 7.81 -10.25
C LEU A 479 -19.32 8.79 -10.57
N LEU A 480 -19.55 9.06 -11.86
CA LEU A 480 -20.63 9.91 -12.36
C LEU A 480 -21.38 9.20 -13.47
N PRO A 481 -22.70 9.46 -13.61
CA PRO A 481 -23.47 8.91 -14.71
C PRO A 481 -22.90 9.36 -16.06
N LYS A 482 -22.92 8.43 -17.03
CA LYS A 482 -22.60 8.74 -18.42
C LYS A 482 -23.66 9.71 -18.97
N PRO A 483 -23.30 10.70 -19.80
CA PRO A 483 -24.28 11.57 -20.42
C PRO A 483 -25.27 10.73 -21.24
N GLU A 484 -26.55 11.09 -21.22
CA GLU A 484 -27.54 10.50 -22.11
C GLU A 484 -27.10 10.71 -23.56
N GLU A 485 -26.91 9.63 -24.32
CA GLU A 485 -26.62 9.74 -25.74
C GLU A 485 -27.81 10.42 -26.42
N PRO A 486 -27.60 11.50 -27.19
CA PRO A 486 -28.69 12.12 -27.92
C PRO A 486 -29.33 11.08 -28.84
N PRO A 487 -30.67 11.03 -28.94
CA PRO A 487 -31.35 10.03 -29.75
C PRO A 487 -30.78 10.09 -31.18
N LYS A 488 -30.29 8.95 -31.68
CA LYS A 488 -29.75 8.83 -33.04
C LYS A 488 -30.78 9.40 -34.00
N ARG A 489 -30.52 10.60 -34.54
CA ARG A 489 -31.40 11.22 -35.54
C ARG A 489 -31.49 10.23 -36.71
N LYS A 490 -32.68 9.66 -36.93
CA LYS A 490 -32.97 8.85 -38.12
C LYS A 490 -32.58 9.69 -39.34
N ARG A 491 -31.62 9.21 -40.15
CA ARG A 491 -31.22 9.89 -41.40
C ARG A 491 -32.47 10.13 -42.23
N GLY A 492 -32.80 11.40 -42.48
CA GLY A 492 -33.91 11.77 -43.34
C GLY A 492 -33.69 11.20 -44.74
N ARG A 493 -34.73 10.58 -45.30
CA ARG A 493 -34.75 10.02 -46.66
C ARG A 493 -34.28 11.10 -47.65
N PRO A 494 -33.29 10.83 -48.53
CA PRO A 494 -32.88 11.80 -49.55
C PRO A 494 -34.09 12.20 -50.40
N ARG A 495 -34.26 13.51 -50.65
CA ARG A 495 -35.27 14.01 -51.58
C ARG A 495 -34.99 13.41 -52.96
N LYS A 496 -36.01 12.74 -53.54
CA LYS A 496 -35.97 12.33 -54.95
C LYS A 496 -35.82 13.59 -55.81
N ALA A 497 -34.78 13.62 -56.64
CA ALA A 497 -34.71 14.57 -57.75
C ALA A 497 -35.90 14.30 -58.68
N VAL A 498 -36.70 15.32 -58.94
CA VAL A 498 -37.69 15.31 -60.02
C VAL A 498 -36.92 15.68 -61.29
N ILE A 499 -37.16 14.87 -62.33
CA ILE A 499 -36.49 14.85 -63.64
C ILE A 499 -36.51 16.22 -64.32
#